data_AF-A0A2C0ZXS8-F1
#
_entry.id   AF-A0A2C0ZXS8-F1
#
_cell.length_a   1.000
_cell.length_b   1.000
_cell.length_c   1.000
_cell.angle_alpha   90.00
_cell.angle_beta   90.00
_cell.angle_gamma   90.00
#
_symmetry.space_group_name_H-M   'P 1'
#
loop_
_entity.id
_entity.type
_entity.pdbx_description
1 polymer ?
#
loop_
_entity_poly.entity_id
_entity_poly.type
_entity_poly.pdbx_seq_one_letter_code
_entity_poly.pdbx_strand_id
1 'polypeptide(L)'
;MKKESNLIIYDLILYLVFPLVLYKVLQHYFSDYWAMLLPTVPGILYTLFRFWYTKQFNVTGIFIISTLTVSTVVDLLALGSAKNLIVYNVYYHFALVGVFLILLALKKPLPYYFMIDIAAIQGQDREESKKLYKQPSLFKVFQYLFIAWIVKDIVFAIGQWWMVDTYGLKAYYSRTIIFTVGGYVFGIIMAIGYAIVTMRAQKLKGDDSEQSSDEIII
;
A
#
# COMPACT_ATOMS: atom_id res chain seq x y z
N MET A 1 -24.10 -11.10 7.06
CA MET A 1 -23.44 -10.09 6.20
C MET A 1 -23.59 -8.62 6.63
N LYS A 2 -24.29 -8.25 7.73
CA LYS A 2 -24.47 -6.84 8.15
C LYS A 2 -23.29 -6.20 8.90
N LYS A 3 -22.25 -6.99 9.27
CA LYS A 3 -21.15 -6.56 10.14
C LYS A 3 -19.97 -5.92 9.37
N GLU A 4 -19.81 -6.23 8.08
CA GLU A 4 -18.66 -5.76 7.29
C GLU A 4 -18.86 -4.39 6.66
N SER A 5 -20.10 -4.02 6.30
CA SER A 5 -20.40 -2.69 5.74
C SER A 5 -20.05 -1.55 6.70
N ASN A 6 -20.04 -1.80 8.01
CA ASN A 6 -19.70 -0.79 9.00
C ASN A 6 -18.18 -0.61 9.12
N LEU A 7 -17.37 -1.62 8.80
CA LEU A 7 -15.90 -1.56 8.90
C LEU A 7 -15.32 -0.56 7.92
N ILE A 8 -15.79 -0.54 6.66
CA ILE A 8 -15.35 0.43 5.65
C ILE A 8 -15.66 1.87 6.10
N ILE A 9 -16.82 2.08 6.72
CA ILE A 9 -17.22 3.39 7.24
C ILE A 9 -16.31 3.80 8.40
N TYR A 10 -16.01 2.88 9.33
CA TYR A 10 -15.09 3.15 10.44
C TYR A 10 -13.66 3.44 9.95
N ASP A 11 -13.18 2.70 8.95
CA ASP A 11 -11.87 2.95 8.35
C ASP A 11 -11.82 4.33 7.68
N LEU A 12 -12.86 4.70 6.93
CA LEU A 12 -12.94 6.02 6.31
C LEU A 12 -12.97 7.13 7.39
N ILE A 13 -13.71 6.93 8.48
CA ILE A 13 -13.74 7.88 9.59
C ILE A 13 -12.36 7.99 10.23
N LEU A 14 -11.70 6.88 10.54
CA LEU A 14 -10.43 6.87 11.28
C LEU A 14 -9.25 7.37 10.45
N TYR A 15 -9.22 7.05 9.15
CA TYR A 15 -8.07 7.35 8.28
C TYR A 15 -8.27 8.58 7.38
N LEU A 16 -9.50 9.11 7.26
CA LEU A 16 -9.76 10.33 6.49
C LEU A 16 -10.42 11.42 7.33
N VAL A 17 -11.55 11.15 7.96
CA VAL A 17 -12.32 12.21 8.67
C VAL A 17 -11.56 12.68 9.92
N PHE A 18 -11.12 11.75 10.76
CA PHE A 18 -10.45 12.05 12.02
C PHE A 18 -9.17 12.87 11.82
N PRO A 19 -8.24 12.51 10.90
CA PRO A 19 -7.04 13.31 10.66
C PRO A 19 -7.35 14.72 10.15
N LEU A 20 -8.37 14.87 9.29
CA LEU A 20 -8.77 16.18 8.77
C LEU A 20 -9.41 17.07 9.85
N VAL A 21 -10.27 16.51 10.69
CA VAL A 21 -10.86 17.24 11.83
C VAL A 21 -9.76 17.64 12.81
N LEU A 22 -8.84 16.73 13.12
CA LEU A 22 -7.72 16.98 14.02
C LEU A 22 -6.80 18.06 13.46
N TYR A 23 -6.51 18.05 12.16
CA TYR A 23 -5.79 19.14 11.49
C TYR A 23 -6.48 20.50 11.69
N LYS A 24 -7.80 20.59 11.47
CA LYS A 24 -8.56 21.83 11.66
C LYS A 24 -8.43 22.40 13.08
N VAL A 25 -8.53 21.51 14.07
CA VAL A 25 -8.43 21.89 15.48
C VAL A 25 -7.00 22.34 15.79
N LEU A 26 -6.00 21.56 15.36
CA LEU A 26 -4.59 21.84 15.63
C LEU A 26 -4.09 23.10 14.95
N GLN A 27 -4.61 23.48 13.78
CA GLN A 27 -4.26 24.76 13.12
C GLN A 27 -4.56 25.99 13.99
N HIS A 28 -5.48 25.89 14.96
CA HIS A 28 -5.74 26.99 15.88
C HIS A 28 -4.69 27.11 17.00
N TYR A 29 -4.00 26.02 17.33
CA TYR A 29 -3.09 25.95 18.48
C TYR A 29 -1.61 25.81 18.09
N PHE A 30 -1.32 25.33 16.89
CA PHE A 30 0.02 24.98 16.43
C PHE A 30 0.34 25.61 15.08
N SER A 31 1.63 25.65 14.72
CA SER A 31 2.06 26.04 13.38
C SER A 31 1.56 25.04 12.33
N ASP A 32 1.43 25.49 11.07
CA ASP A 32 0.95 24.64 9.97
C ASP A 32 1.72 23.32 9.86
N TYR A 33 3.03 23.33 10.11
CA TYR A 33 3.85 22.13 10.10
C TYR A 33 3.38 21.09 11.13
N TRP A 34 3.24 21.51 12.40
CA TRP A 34 2.83 20.61 13.48
C TRP A 34 1.37 20.19 13.34
N ALA A 35 0.51 21.09 12.85
CA ALA A 35 -0.87 20.77 12.55
C ALA A 35 -0.99 19.68 11.47
N MET A 36 -0.10 19.68 10.46
CA MET A 36 -0.08 18.65 9.42
C MET A 36 0.52 17.32 9.86
N LEU A 37 1.48 17.35 10.79
CA LEU A 37 2.24 16.17 11.24
C LEU A 37 1.52 15.38 12.33
N LEU A 38 1.03 16.05 13.39
CA LEU A 38 0.43 15.37 14.55
C LEU A 38 -0.75 14.44 14.20
N PRO A 39 -1.62 14.74 13.21
CA PRO A 39 -2.68 13.83 12.81
C PRO A 39 -2.22 12.47 12.28
N THR A 40 -0.94 12.33 11.86
CA THR A 40 -0.41 11.05 11.37
C THR A 40 0.03 10.12 12.51
N VAL A 41 0.30 10.67 13.70
CA VAL A 41 0.82 9.93 14.86
C VAL A 41 -0.06 8.75 15.26
N PRO A 42 -1.40 8.87 15.39
CA PRO A 42 -2.25 7.72 15.70
C PRO A 42 -2.13 6.58 14.69
N GLY A 43 -2.01 6.90 13.40
CA GLY A 43 -1.84 5.92 12.33
C GLY A 43 -0.50 5.19 12.41
N ILE A 44 0.58 5.92 12.71
CA ILE A 44 1.92 5.35 12.94
C ILE A 44 1.89 4.40 14.13
N LEU A 45 1.34 4.85 15.28
CA LEU A 45 1.25 4.05 16.50
C LEU A 45 0.44 2.77 16.29
N TYR A 46 -0.71 2.88 15.62
CA TYR A 46 -1.54 1.72 15.27
C TYR A 46 -0.78 0.70 14.42
N THR A 47 -0.04 1.18 13.41
CA THR A 47 0.72 0.32 12.50
C THR A 47 1.85 -0.41 13.25
N LEU A 48 2.59 0.30 14.10
CA LEU A 48 3.64 -0.27 14.94
C LEU A 48 3.08 -1.30 15.94
N PHE A 49 1.96 -0.98 16.60
CA PHE A 49 1.29 -1.90 17.52
C PHE A 49 0.85 -3.18 16.80
N ARG A 50 0.20 -3.05 15.63
CA ARG A 50 -0.25 -4.20 14.83
C ARG A 50 0.93 -5.05 14.39
N PHE A 51 2.02 -4.44 13.96
CA PHE A 51 3.23 -5.16 13.55
C PHE A 51 3.84 -5.95 14.72
N TRP A 52 3.95 -5.34 15.90
CA TRP A 52 4.47 -5.99 17.10
C TRP A 52 3.59 -7.17 17.55
N TYR A 53 2.27 -7.00 17.52
CA TYR A 53 1.31 -8.03 17.90
C TYR A 53 1.28 -9.21 16.90
N THR A 54 1.27 -8.91 15.60
CA THR A 54 1.16 -9.93 14.55
C THR A 54 2.48 -10.60 14.19
N LYS A 55 3.62 -10.07 14.67
CA LYS A 55 4.98 -10.58 14.42
C LYS A 55 5.23 -10.92 12.94
N GLN A 56 4.74 -10.08 12.03
CA GLN A 56 4.87 -10.29 10.59
C GLN A 56 6.29 -9.96 10.11
N PHE A 57 7.28 -10.76 10.48
CA PHE A 57 8.67 -10.69 9.97
C PHE A 57 8.78 -11.22 8.53
N ASN A 58 7.77 -10.97 7.71
CA ASN A 58 7.69 -11.34 6.31
C ASN A 58 7.98 -10.13 5.41
N VAL A 59 7.96 -10.33 4.09
CA VAL A 59 8.36 -9.29 3.13
C VAL A 59 7.42 -8.10 3.21
N THR A 60 6.11 -8.35 3.36
CA THR A 60 5.07 -7.34 3.50
C THR A 60 5.27 -6.48 4.74
N GLY A 61 5.51 -7.12 5.88
CA GLY A 61 5.73 -6.43 7.14
C GLY A 61 7.00 -5.57 7.12
N ILE A 62 8.10 -6.11 6.60
CA ILE A 62 9.35 -5.35 6.41
C ILE A 62 9.10 -4.14 5.51
N PHE A 63 8.42 -4.34 4.37
CA PHE A 63 8.08 -3.25 3.46
C PHE A 63 7.27 -2.14 4.15
N ILE A 64 6.21 -2.51 4.91
CA ILE A 64 5.38 -1.55 5.64
C ILE A 64 6.21 -0.77 6.67
N ILE A 65 7.01 -1.46 7.49
CA ILE A 65 7.81 -0.79 8.53
C ILE A 65 8.91 0.08 7.92
N SER A 66 9.61 -0.40 6.89
CA SER A 66 10.65 0.39 6.24
C SER A 66 10.08 1.64 5.59
N THR A 67 8.96 1.54 4.87
CA THR A 67 8.34 2.72 4.24
C THR A 67 7.77 3.68 5.26
N LEU A 68 7.10 3.20 6.32
CA LEU A 68 6.62 4.03 7.41
C LEU A 68 7.76 4.78 8.10
N THR A 69 8.85 4.08 8.42
CA THR A 69 10.01 4.67 9.09
C THR A 69 10.66 5.74 8.21
N VAL A 70 10.94 5.43 6.93
CA VAL A 70 11.56 6.40 6.03
C VAL A 70 10.64 7.61 5.81
N SER A 71 9.34 7.41 5.61
CA SER A 71 8.40 8.53 5.46
C SER A 71 8.35 9.42 6.70
N THR A 72 8.35 8.83 7.90
CA THR A 72 8.37 9.58 9.16
C THR A 72 9.65 10.38 9.30
N VAL A 73 10.80 9.80 8.93
CA VAL A 73 12.09 10.51 8.93
C VAL A 73 12.05 11.67 7.93
N VAL A 74 11.53 11.45 6.72
CA VAL A 74 11.37 12.49 5.69
C VAL A 74 10.49 13.64 6.19
N ASP A 75 9.38 13.32 6.88
CA ASP A 75 8.50 14.31 7.49
C ASP A 75 9.23 15.16 8.55
N LEU A 76 10.01 14.52 9.42
CA LEU A 76 10.79 15.21 10.45
C LEU A 76 11.93 16.05 9.86
N LEU A 77 12.53 15.62 8.75
CA LEU A 77 13.57 16.35 8.02
C LEU A 77 13.05 17.62 7.34
N ALA A 78 11.75 17.84 7.27
CA ALA A 78 11.20 19.10 6.80
C ALA A 78 11.49 20.29 7.75
N LEU A 79 12.08 20.04 8.94
CA LEU A 79 12.65 21.05 9.86
C LEU A 79 11.66 22.19 10.19
N GLY A 80 10.39 21.85 10.41
CA GLY A 80 9.37 22.82 10.79
C GLY A 80 8.69 23.55 9.61
N SER A 81 9.05 23.25 8.37
CA SER A 81 8.44 23.85 7.17
C SER A 81 7.34 22.96 6.60
N ALA A 82 6.10 23.46 6.63
CA ALA A 82 4.94 22.77 6.05
C ALA A 82 5.08 22.58 4.52
N LYS A 83 5.72 23.52 3.82
CA LYS A 83 6.00 23.39 2.38
C LYS A 83 7.00 22.26 2.14
N ASN A 84 8.08 22.22 2.92
CA ASN A 84 9.10 21.18 2.78
C ASN A 84 8.54 19.80 3.12
N LEU A 85 7.62 19.69 4.09
CA LEU A 85 6.95 18.44 4.44
C LEU A 85 6.28 17.83 3.20
N ILE A 86 5.56 18.63 2.42
CA ILE A 86 4.89 18.11 1.22
C ILE A 86 5.90 17.83 0.09
N VAL A 87 6.83 18.75 -0.17
CA VAL A 87 7.81 18.60 -1.27
C VAL A 87 8.75 17.42 -1.04
N TYR A 88 9.20 17.20 0.19
CA TYR A 88 10.07 16.07 0.51
C TYR A 88 9.33 14.74 0.38
N ASN A 89 8.04 14.68 0.72
CA ASN A 89 7.22 13.52 0.42
C ASN A 89 7.13 13.23 -1.08
N VAL A 90 6.98 14.27 -1.92
CA VAL A 90 7.00 14.11 -3.39
C VAL A 90 8.32 13.46 -3.83
N TYR A 91 9.47 13.96 -3.37
CA TYR A 91 10.77 13.38 -3.70
C TYR A 91 10.93 11.95 -3.17
N TYR A 92 10.45 11.67 -1.97
CA TYR A 92 10.44 10.33 -1.41
C TYR A 92 9.63 9.36 -2.29
N HIS A 93 8.46 9.76 -2.77
CA HIS A 93 7.66 8.94 -3.69
C HIS A 93 8.36 8.70 -5.03
N PHE A 94 9.04 9.70 -5.59
CA PHE A 94 9.86 9.48 -6.79
C PHE A 94 11.04 8.53 -6.54
N ALA A 95 11.67 8.60 -5.37
CA ALA A 95 12.72 7.67 -4.98
C ALA A 95 12.18 6.23 -4.85
N LEU A 96 10.99 6.05 -4.24
CA LEU A 96 10.31 4.75 -4.19
C LEU A 96 9.98 4.21 -5.58
N VAL A 97 9.49 5.06 -6.49
CA VAL A 97 9.27 4.69 -7.90
C VAL A 97 10.55 4.16 -8.53
N GLY A 98 11.69 4.83 -8.30
CA GLY A 98 13.00 4.35 -8.77
C GLY A 98 13.33 2.95 -8.25
N VAL A 99 13.15 2.73 -6.94
CA VAL A 99 13.34 1.40 -6.32
C VAL A 99 12.39 0.36 -6.92
N PHE A 100 11.13 0.71 -7.16
CA PHE A 100 10.13 -0.21 -7.72
C PHE A 100 10.44 -0.57 -9.17
N LEU A 101 10.91 0.39 -9.97
CA LEU A 101 11.38 0.12 -11.33
C LEU A 101 12.58 -0.83 -11.33
N ILE A 102 13.53 -0.65 -10.40
CA ILE A 102 14.66 -1.60 -10.23
C ILE A 102 14.13 -2.99 -9.86
N LEU A 103 13.23 -3.10 -8.89
CA LEU A 103 12.63 -4.38 -8.50
C LEU A 103 11.87 -5.05 -9.64
N LEU A 104 11.13 -4.27 -10.44
CA LEU A 104 10.42 -4.76 -11.61
C LEU A 104 11.40 -5.29 -12.67
N ALA A 105 12.48 -4.56 -12.95
CA ALA A 105 13.54 -4.96 -13.87
C ALA A 105 14.25 -6.25 -13.42
N LEU A 106 14.46 -6.41 -12.10
CA LEU A 106 14.99 -7.64 -11.49
C LEU A 106 13.97 -8.79 -11.43
N LYS A 107 12.76 -8.60 -11.98
CA LYS A 107 11.64 -9.58 -11.92
C LYS A 107 11.30 -9.98 -10.49
N LYS A 108 11.31 -9.02 -9.57
CA LYS A 108 10.93 -9.18 -8.16
C LYS A 108 9.75 -8.25 -7.79
N PRO A 109 8.57 -8.40 -8.44
CA PRO A 109 7.44 -7.53 -8.15
C PRO A 109 6.95 -7.73 -6.71
N LEU A 110 6.82 -6.64 -5.94
CA LEU A 110 6.35 -6.71 -4.55
C LEU A 110 4.99 -7.40 -4.39
N PRO A 111 3.99 -7.19 -5.29
CA PRO A 111 2.71 -7.86 -5.17
C PRO A 111 2.78 -9.39 -5.12
N TYR A 112 3.78 -9.99 -5.79
CA TYR A 112 4.03 -11.44 -5.73
C TYR A 112 4.41 -11.89 -4.31
N TYR A 113 5.34 -11.18 -3.66
CA TYR A 113 5.74 -11.51 -2.29
C TYR A 113 4.62 -11.28 -1.29
N PHE A 114 3.82 -10.25 -1.49
CA PHE A 114 2.67 -9.97 -0.63
C PHE A 114 1.63 -11.08 -0.71
N MET A 115 1.38 -11.63 -1.90
CA MET A 115 0.45 -12.75 -2.05
C MET A 115 0.96 -14.01 -1.36
N ILE A 116 2.27 -14.27 -1.38
CA ILE A 116 2.88 -15.38 -0.62
C ILE A 116 2.67 -15.19 0.88
N ASP A 117 2.83 -13.97 1.39
CA ASP A 117 2.62 -13.65 2.79
C ASP A 117 1.15 -13.83 3.20
N ILE A 118 0.22 -13.39 2.35
CA ILE A 118 -1.22 -13.59 2.54
C ILE A 118 -1.56 -15.09 2.57
N ALA A 119 -1.04 -15.85 1.61
CA ALA A 119 -1.26 -17.30 1.55
C ALA A 119 -0.72 -18.02 2.79
N ALA A 120 0.46 -17.62 3.28
CA ALA A 120 1.04 -18.16 4.51
C ALA A 120 0.18 -17.85 5.75
N ILE A 121 -0.38 -16.65 5.85
CA ILE A 121 -1.32 -16.28 6.92
C ILE A 121 -2.61 -17.12 6.84
N GLN A 122 -3.02 -17.51 5.62
CA GLN A 122 -4.16 -18.41 5.39
C GLN A 122 -3.82 -19.89 5.62
N GLY A 123 -2.59 -20.22 6.06
CA GLY A 123 -2.16 -21.58 6.38
C GLY A 123 -1.59 -22.37 5.20
N GLN A 124 -1.35 -21.74 4.05
CA GLN A 124 -0.69 -22.41 2.91
C GLN A 124 0.84 -22.46 3.10
N ASP A 125 1.47 -23.51 2.59
CA ASP A 125 2.93 -23.59 2.60
C ASP A 125 3.56 -22.49 1.73
N ARG A 126 4.65 -21.91 2.25
CA ARG A 126 5.30 -20.76 1.64
C ARG A 126 6.06 -21.12 0.37
N GLU A 127 6.75 -22.26 0.35
CA GLU A 127 7.54 -22.69 -0.80
C GLU A 127 6.65 -23.23 -1.92
N GLU A 128 5.55 -23.92 -1.58
CA GLU A 128 4.51 -24.29 -2.56
C GLU A 128 3.86 -23.05 -3.19
N SER A 129 3.44 -22.08 -2.37
CA SER A 129 2.86 -20.82 -2.86
C SER A 129 3.83 -20.09 -3.80
N LYS A 130 5.11 -20.06 -3.45
CA LYS A 130 6.17 -19.42 -4.24
C LYS A 130 6.38 -20.10 -5.60
N LYS A 131 6.32 -21.44 -5.66
CA LYS A 131 6.40 -22.22 -6.91
C LYS A 131 5.17 -21.98 -7.77
N LEU A 132 3.98 -22.08 -7.18
CA LEU A 132 2.70 -21.87 -7.87
C LEU A 132 2.62 -20.47 -8.47
N TYR A 133 2.84 -19.43 -7.67
CA TYR A 133 2.73 -18.03 -8.11
C TYR A 133 3.83 -17.59 -9.08
N LYS A 134 4.88 -18.41 -9.27
CA LYS A 134 5.90 -18.20 -10.32
C LYS A 134 5.48 -18.71 -11.68
N GLN A 135 4.40 -19.48 -11.79
CA GLN A 135 3.91 -19.92 -13.08
C GLN A 135 3.64 -18.71 -14.00
N PRO A 136 4.05 -18.75 -15.28
CA PRO A 136 4.04 -17.56 -16.14
C PRO A 136 2.68 -16.86 -16.28
N SER A 137 1.58 -17.62 -16.21
CA SER A 137 0.21 -17.12 -16.31
C SER A 137 -0.21 -16.27 -15.10
N LEU A 138 0.29 -16.60 -13.91
CA LEU A 138 0.05 -15.88 -12.66
C LEU A 138 1.07 -14.76 -12.47
N PHE A 139 2.33 -15.04 -12.76
CA PHE A 139 3.43 -14.12 -12.52
C PHE A 139 3.27 -12.79 -13.28
N LYS A 140 2.76 -12.85 -14.52
CA LYS A 140 2.44 -11.66 -15.31
C LYS A 140 1.41 -10.75 -14.63
N VAL A 141 0.43 -11.32 -13.93
CA VAL A 141 -0.58 -10.54 -13.20
C VAL A 141 0.10 -9.71 -12.10
N PHE A 142 1.03 -10.29 -11.35
CA PHE A 142 1.78 -9.53 -10.34
C PHE A 142 2.64 -8.42 -10.96
N GLN A 143 3.22 -8.63 -12.14
CA GLN A 143 3.95 -7.58 -12.85
C GLN A 143 3.01 -6.45 -13.27
N TYR A 144 1.82 -6.75 -13.79
CA TYR A 144 0.84 -5.72 -14.15
C TYR A 144 0.34 -4.93 -12.94
N LEU A 145 0.07 -5.60 -11.81
CA LEU A 145 -0.27 -4.93 -10.56
C LEU A 145 0.85 -4.02 -10.09
N PHE A 146 2.10 -4.46 -10.23
CA PHE A 146 3.23 -3.65 -9.82
C PHE A 146 3.46 -2.44 -10.74
N ILE A 147 3.28 -2.61 -12.05
CA ILE A 147 3.29 -1.51 -13.02
C ILE A 147 2.17 -0.51 -12.69
N ALA A 148 0.95 -0.99 -12.43
CA ALA A 148 -0.17 -0.13 -12.06
C ALA A 148 0.14 0.68 -10.79
N TRP A 149 0.79 0.07 -9.80
CA TRP A 149 1.25 0.76 -8.60
C TRP A 149 2.28 1.84 -8.94
N ILE A 150 3.31 1.51 -9.71
CA ILE A 150 4.34 2.46 -10.13
C ILE A 150 3.70 3.66 -10.85
N VAL A 151 2.81 3.41 -11.81
CA VAL A 151 2.11 4.49 -12.53
C VAL A 151 1.29 5.35 -11.57
N LYS A 152 0.53 4.73 -10.66
CA LYS A 152 -0.25 5.44 -9.66
C LYS A 152 0.63 6.32 -8.76
N ASP A 153 1.80 5.83 -8.33
CA ASP A 153 2.70 6.61 -7.48
C ASP A 153 3.36 7.77 -8.24
N ILE A 154 3.69 7.60 -9.52
CA ILE A 154 4.15 8.70 -10.38
C ILE A 154 3.05 9.77 -10.51
N VAL A 155 1.83 9.37 -10.85
CA VAL A 155 0.69 10.29 -11.00
C VAL A 155 0.42 11.03 -9.69
N PHE A 156 0.51 10.33 -8.56
CA PHE A 156 0.29 10.93 -7.25
C PHE A 156 1.39 11.91 -6.89
N ALA A 157 2.66 11.58 -7.12
CA ALA A 157 3.77 12.47 -6.85
C ALA A 157 3.69 13.75 -7.70
N ILE A 158 3.41 13.61 -9.01
CA ILE A 158 3.22 14.76 -9.92
C ILE A 158 2.02 15.61 -9.48
N GLY A 159 0.88 14.97 -9.18
CA GLY A 159 -0.32 15.67 -8.74
C GLY A 159 -0.09 16.44 -7.44
N GLN A 160 0.60 15.84 -6.47
CA GLN A 160 0.96 16.50 -5.21
C GLN A 160 1.88 17.70 -5.45
N TRP A 161 2.89 17.54 -6.30
CA TRP A 161 3.80 18.62 -6.65
C TRP A 161 3.06 19.80 -7.29
N TRP A 162 2.23 19.53 -8.30
CA TRP A 162 1.41 20.53 -8.98
C TRP A 162 0.47 21.27 -8.02
N MET A 163 -0.18 20.55 -7.11
CA MET A 163 -1.08 21.16 -6.13
C MET A 163 -0.34 22.11 -5.16
N VAL A 164 0.86 21.74 -4.72
CA VAL A 164 1.68 22.61 -3.86
C VAL A 164 2.18 23.83 -4.60
N ASP A 165 2.61 23.66 -5.84
CA ASP A 165 3.10 24.77 -6.66
C ASP A 165 1.99 25.79 -6.95
N THR A 166 0.78 25.30 -7.23
CA THR A 166 -0.37 26.15 -7.61
C THR A 166 -1.08 26.76 -6.39
N TYR A 167 -1.33 25.97 -5.34
CA TYR A 167 -2.21 26.37 -4.23
C TYR A 167 -1.47 26.53 -2.89
N GLY A 168 -0.16 26.23 -2.85
CA GLY A 168 0.64 26.30 -1.62
C GLY A 168 0.07 25.43 -0.50
N LEU A 169 0.07 25.96 0.73
CA LEU A 169 -0.43 25.23 1.90
C LEU A 169 -1.94 25.02 1.89
N LYS A 170 -2.70 25.84 1.15
CA LYS A 170 -4.16 25.67 1.00
C LYS A 170 -4.52 24.36 0.31
N ALA A 171 -3.56 23.76 -0.42
CA ALA A 171 -3.72 22.46 -1.04
C ALA A 171 -3.91 21.33 -0.03
N TYR A 172 -3.47 21.47 1.23
CA TYR A 172 -3.35 20.33 2.15
C TYR A 172 -4.66 19.56 2.34
N TYR A 173 -5.79 20.24 2.58
CA TYR A 173 -7.10 19.61 2.72
C TYR A 173 -7.48 18.79 1.48
N SER A 174 -7.53 19.45 0.32
CA SER A 174 -7.93 18.82 -0.94
C SER A 174 -6.96 17.72 -1.34
N ARG A 175 -5.66 17.92 -1.12
CA ARG A 175 -4.60 16.92 -1.33
C ARG A 175 -4.91 15.66 -0.53
N THR A 176 -5.09 15.80 0.79
CA THR A 176 -5.35 14.66 1.67
C THR A 176 -6.59 13.90 1.23
N ILE A 177 -7.67 14.58 0.87
CA ILE A 177 -8.89 13.91 0.36
C ILE A 177 -8.61 13.17 -0.95
N ILE A 178 -8.06 13.85 -1.96
CA ILE A 178 -7.84 13.29 -3.30
C ILE A 178 -6.94 12.05 -3.23
N PHE A 179 -5.82 12.15 -2.52
CA PHE A 179 -4.84 11.05 -2.49
C PHE A 179 -5.25 9.91 -1.56
N THR A 180 -6.00 10.18 -0.49
CA THR A 180 -6.58 9.12 0.36
C THR A 180 -7.66 8.35 -0.40
N VAL A 181 -8.62 9.04 -1.03
CA VAL A 181 -9.67 8.41 -1.83
C VAL A 181 -9.06 7.65 -3.01
N GLY A 182 -8.12 8.28 -3.74
CA GLY A 182 -7.41 7.61 -4.82
C GLY A 182 -6.62 6.39 -4.34
N GLY A 183 -6.06 6.44 -3.11
CA GLY A 183 -5.42 5.29 -2.46
C GLY A 183 -6.40 4.13 -2.23
N TYR A 184 -7.62 4.41 -1.75
CA TYR A 184 -8.65 3.38 -1.58
C TYR A 184 -9.11 2.78 -2.91
N VAL A 185 -9.32 3.62 -3.93
CA VAL A 185 -9.66 3.15 -5.29
C VAL A 185 -8.57 2.23 -5.82
N PHE A 186 -7.30 2.60 -5.63
CA PHE A 186 -6.18 1.74 -6.00
C PHE A 186 -6.12 0.45 -5.18
N GLY A 187 -6.44 0.51 -3.89
CA GLY A 187 -6.56 -0.68 -3.03
C GLY A 187 -7.60 -1.68 -3.56
N ILE A 188 -8.73 -1.20 -4.07
CA ILE A 188 -9.75 -2.05 -4.72
C ILE A 188 -9.17 -2.72 -5.98
N ILE A 189 -8.45 -1.97 -6.82
CA ILE A 189 -7.78 -2.52 -8.02
C ILE A 189 -6.81 -3.65 -7.63
N MET A 190 -6.00 -3.44 -6.59
CA MET A 190 -5.09 -4.46 -6.07
C MET A 190 -5.83 -5.69 -5.55
N ALA A 191 -6.92 -5.49 -4.81
CA ALA A 191 -7.75 -6.59 -4.29
C ALA A 191 -8.37 -7.44 -5.43
N ILE A 192 -8.90 -6.80 -6.48
CA ILE A 192 -9.38 -7.48 -7.68
C ILE A 192 -8.24 -8.26 -8.34
N GLY A 193 -7.07 -7.65 -8.45
CA GLY A 193 -5.86 -8.30 -8.97
C GLY A 193 -5.51 -9.58 -8.23
N TYR A 194 -5.50 -9.53 -6.89
CA TYR A 194 -5.24 -10.71 -6.07
C TYR A 194 -6.36 -11.75 -6.19
N ALA A 195 -7.62 -11.33 -6.26
CA ALA A 195 -8.74 -12.26 -6.48
C ALA A 195 -8.58 -13.02 -7.81
N ILE A 196 -8.19 -12.34 -8.90
CA ILE A 196 -7.91 -12.98 -10.20
C ILE A 196 -6.79 -14.00 -10.08
N VAL A 197 -5.71 -13.68 -9.36
CA VAL A 197 -4.61 -14.63 -9.11
C VAL A 197 -5.13 -15.85 -8.37
N THR A 198 -5.88 -15.68 -7.29
CA THR A 198 -6.43 -16.77 -6.49
C THR A 198 -7.32 -17.69 -7.33
N MET A 199 -8.24 -17.12 -8.12
CA MET A 199 -9.12 -17.90 -8.99
C MET A 199 -8.36 -18.70 -10.04
N ARG A 200 -7.34 -18.09 -10.66
CA ARG A 200 -6.49 -18.79 -11.65
C ARG A 200 -5.64 -19.88 -10.99
N ALA A 201 -5.11 -19.61 -9.79
CA ALA A 201 -4.31 -20.57 -9.04
C ALA A 201 -5.12 -21.81 -8.62
N GLN A 202 -6.40 -21.62 -8.24
CA GLN A 202 -7.31 -22.73 -7.95
C GLN A 202 -7.57 -23.60 -9.17
N LYS A 203 -7.80 -22.99 -10.34
CA LYS A 203 -8.00 -23.73 -11.59
C LYS A 203 -6.79 -24.60 -11.94
N LEU A 204 -5.59 -24.04 -11.82
CA LEU A 204 -4.34 -24.76 -12.09
C LEU A 204 -4.15 -25.97 -11.16
N LYS A 205 -4.51 -25.84 -9.87
CA LYS A 205 -4.48 -26.97 -8.93
C LYS A 205 -5.52 -28.06 -9.26
N GLY A 206 -6.68 -27.67 -9.78
CA GLY A 206 -7.72 -28.60 -10.22
C GLY A 206 -7.30 -29.41 -11.44
N ASP A 207 -6.78 -28.74 -12.46
CA ASP A 207 -6.30 -29.38 -13.70
C ASP A 207 -5.14 -30.37 -13.41
N ASP A 208 -4.21 -30.04 -12.50
CA ASP A 208 -3.12 -30.93 -12.07
C ASP A 208 -3.64 -32.20 -11.35
N SER A 209 -4.73 -32.09 -10.58
CA SER A 209 -5.32 -33.23 -9.86
C SER A 209 -6.15 -34.17 -10.74
N GLU A 210 -6.76 -33.66 -11.81
CA GLU A 210 -7.44 -34.49 -12.81
C GLU A 210 -6.42 -35.28 -13.65
N GLN A 211 -5.32 -34.64 -14.08
CA GLN A 211 -4.26 -35.33 -14.84
C GLN A 211 -3.56 -36.45 -14.04
N SER A 212 -3.29 -36.26 -12.74
CA SER A 212 -2.69 -37.34 -11.94
C SER A 212 -3.64 -38.51 -11.69
N SER A 213 -4.95 -38.28 -11.77
CA SER A 213 -5.96 -39.33 -11.58
C SER A 213 -6.07 -40.21 -12.83
N ASP A 214 -5.96 -39.62 -14.02
CA ASP A 214 -6.01 -40.34 -15.29
C ASP A 214 -4.74 -41.17 -15.55
N GLU A 215 -3.56 -40.73 -15.08
CA GLU A 215 -2.31 -41.52 -15.21
C GLU A 215 -2.26 -42.76 -14.31
N ILE A 216 -3.06 -42.81 -13.23
CA ILE A 216 -3.12 -43.99 -12.33
C ILE A 216 -4.05 -45.08 -12.93
N ILE A 217 -4.84 -44.75 -13.95
CA ILE A 217 -5.73 -45.67 -14.66
C ILE A 217 -5.09 -46.06 -16.01
N ILE A 218 -3.87 -46.62 -15.99
CA ILE A 218 -3.28 -47.33 -17.14
C ILE A 218 -2.58 -48.60 -16.65
#